data_AF-A0A6H1ZAP7-F1
#
_entry.id   AF-A0A6H1ZAP7-F1
#
_cell.length_a   1.000
_cell.length_b   1.000
_cell.length_c   1.000
_cell.angle_alpha   90.00
_cell.angle_beta   90.00
_cell.angle_gamma   90.00
#
_symmetry.space_group_name_H-M   'P 1'
#
loop_
_entity.id
_entity.type
_entity.pdbx_description
1 polymer ?
#
loop_
_entity_poly.entity_id
_entity_poly.type
_entity_poly.pdbx_seq_one_letter_code
_entity_poly.pdbx_strand_id
1 'polypeptide(L)'
;MDKPDCGIVATVATDAHVLSYDVPRSYSDLMFNMHPHFAKPGDIPLPYAADTTCHFPEPDAEIDHDAVLIGLHYQQRDQWVAALRSRGMHVIYELGLVFDDYRQQVCRAPIGLNWSSSKDMNQRVFELMAMGRCPVIDRVPDLELVGLKEDVHYLGFDTLSEAVQKVEWALDNLNESQEIARRARKFVLANHTYQHRVNAILKKAGLL
;
A
#
# COMPACT_ATOMS: atom_id res chain seq x y z
N MET A 1 -3.08 -23.10 -21.63
CA MET A 1 -1.73 -23.52 -21.20
C MET A 1 -1.92 -24.71 -20.32
N ASP A 2 -1.21 -25.79 -20.60
CA ASP A 2 -1.28 -27.01 -19.81
C ASP A 2 -0.37 -26.89 -18.59
N LYS A 3 -0.74 -27.57 -17.52
CA LYS A 3 0.07 -27.64 -16.30
C LYS A 3 1.38 -28.38 -16.61
N PRO A 4 2.56 -27.88 -16.19
CA PRO A 4 3.80 -28.63 -16.20
C PRO A 4 3.67 -30.03 -15.56
N ASP A 5 4.30 -31.03 -16.17
CA ASP A 5 4.20 -32.44 -15.76
C ASP A 5 4.92 -32.76 -14.44
N CYS A 6 5.73 -31.83 -13.92
CA CYS A 6 6.45 -32.02 -12.66
C CYS A 6 6.49 -30.75 -11.81
N GLY A 7 6.58 -30.95 -10.49
CA GLY A 7 6.66 -29.88 -9.51
C GLY A 7 5.30 -29.31 -9.09
N ILE A 8 5.39 -28.22 -8.33
CA ILE A 8 4.23 -27.44 -7.85
C ILE A 8 4.17 -26.17 -8.68
N VAL A 9 2.99 -25.86 -9.20
CA VAL A 9 2.74 -24.61 -9.92
C VAL A 9 2.05 -23.64 -8.97
N ALA A 10 2.77 -22.61 -8.56
CA ALA A 10 2.24 -21.53 -7.75
C ALA A 10 2.00 -20.29 -8.63
N THR A 11 0.79 -19.75 -8.60
CA THR A 11 0.46 -18.46 -9.22
C THR A 11 0.23 -17.43 -8.14
N VAL A 12 0.77 -16.22 -8.34
CA VAL A 12 0.50 -15.06 -7.50
C VAL A 12 -0.33 -14.06 -8.30
N ALA A 13 -1.58 -13.84 -7.89
CA ALA A 13 -2.43 -12.81 -8.45
C ALA A 13 -2.14 -11.47 -7.79
N THR A 14 -1.41 -10.60 -8.50
CA THR A 14 -1.10 -9.24 -8.06
C THR A 14 -2.33 -8.36 -8.21
N ASP A 15 -2.91 -8.23 -9.41
CA ASP A 15 -3.96 -7.24 -9.71
C ASP A 15 -5.33 -7.88 -9.97
N ALA A 16 -5.79 -8.71 -9.03
CA ALA A 16 -7.04 -9.47 -9.13
C ALA A 16 -8.31 -8.61 -9.32
N HIS A 17 -8.23 -7.30 -9.09
CA HIS A 17 -9.34 -6.36 -9.30
C HIS A 17 -9.53 -5.94 -10.76
N VAL A 18 -8.49 -6.11 -11.61
CA VAL A 18 -8.54 -5.76 -13.05
C VAL A 18 -8.15 -6.91 -13.99
N LEU A 19 -7.44 -7.93 -13.50
CA LEU A 19 -7.01 -9.09 -14.28
C LEU A 19 -7.81 -10.35 -13.94
N SER A 20 -8.20 -11.11 -14.97
CA SER A 20 -8.74 -12.46 -14.77
C SER A 20 -7.62 -13.48 -14.61
N TYR A 21 -7.72 -14.28 -13.55
CA TYR A 21 -6.83 -15.39 -13.27
C TYR A 21 -7.50 -16.76 -13.51
N ASP A 22 -8.59 -16.84 -14.27
CA ASP A 22 -9.31 -18.10 -14.50
C ASP A 22 -8.46 -19.16 -15.21
N VAL A 23 -7.68 -18.74 -16.21
CA VAL A 23 -6.76 -19.64 -16.91
C VAL A 23 -5.59 -20.05 -16.00
N PRO A 24 -4.89 -19.14 -15.31
CA PRO A 24 -3.90 -19.54 -14.30
C PRO A 24 -4.41 -20.52 -13.24
N ARG A 25 -5.66 -20.35 -12.78
CA ARG A 25 -6.30 -21.23 -11.81
C ARG A 25 -6.49 -22.66 -12.31
N SER A 26 -6.70 -22.86 -13.60
CA SER A 26 -6.95 -24.20 -14.14
C SER A 26 -5.71 -25.12 -14.09
N TYR A 27 -4.52 -24.56 -13.93
CA TYR A 27 -3.27 -25.32 -13.88
C TYR A 27 -2.43 -25.08 -12.61
N SER A 28 -2.86 -24.20 -11.70
CA SER A 28 -2.12 -23.92 -10.47
C SER A 28 -2.46 -24.92 -9.36
N ASP A 29 -1.44 -25.40 -8.66
CA ASP A 29 -1.58 -26.14 -7.40
C ASP A 29 -1.84 -25.20 -6.23
N LEU A 30 -1.19 -24.03 -6.25
CA LEU A 30 -1.31 -23.00 -5.23
C LEU A 30 -1.68 -21.69 -5.90
N MET A 31 -2.79 -21.11 -5.47
CA MET A 31 -3.25 -19.81 -5.94
C MET A 31 -3.13 -18.80 -4.80
N PHE A 32 -2.17 -17.88 -4.91
CA PHE A 32 -2.01 -16.79 -3.98
C PHE A 32 -2.71 -15.53 -4.51
N ASN A 33 -3.31 -14.74 -3.62
CA ASN A 33 -3.99 -13.51 -4.00
C ASN A 33 -3.52 -12.33 -3.14
N MET A 34 -3.05 -11.27 -3.80
CA MET A 34 -2.57 -10.05 -3.14
C MET A 34 -3.67 -9.07 -2.73
N HIS A 35 -4.89 -9.28 -3.23
CA HIS A 35 -6.08 -8.51 -2.83
C HIS A 35 -7.11 -9.46 -2.20
N PRO A 36 -7.08 -9.66 -0.88
CA PRO A 36 -8.04 -10.50 -0.17
C PRO A 36 -9.51 -10.18 -0.50
N HIS A 37 -9.85 -8.90 -0.72
CA HIS A 37 -11.18 -8.48 -1.16
C HIS A 37 -11.67 -9.17 -2.46
N PHE A 38 -10.76 -9.53 -3.37
CA PHE A 38 -11.06 -10.18 -4.66
C PHE A 38 -10.66 -11.67 -4.66
N ALA A 39 -10.43 -12.26 -3.50
CA ALA A 39 -10.08 -13.67 -3.39
C ALA A 39 -11.26 -14.58 -3.77
N LYS A 40 -10.97 -15.66 -4.51
CA LYS A 40 -11.93 -16.74 -4.80
C LYS A 40 -11.80 -17.85 -3.75
N PRO A 41 -12.82 -18.71 -3.57
CA PRO A 41 -12.69 -19.88 -2.70
C PRO A 41 -11.46 -20.72 -3.06
N GLY A 42 -10.65 -21.04 -2.05
CA GLY A 42 -9.39 -21.77 -2.22
C GLY A 42 -8.14 -20.89 -2.42
N ASP A 43 -8.30 -19.59 -2.64
CA ASP A 43 -7.16 -18.67 -2.66
C ASP A 43 -6.47 -18.58 -1.31
N ILE A 44 -5.15 -18.48 -1.36
CA ILE A 44 -4.29 -18.25 -0.21
C ILE A 44 -4.00 -16.74 -0.13
N PRO A 45 -4.43 -16.04 0.94
CA PRO A 45 -4.10 -14.63 1.11
C PRO A 45 -2.60 -14.41 1.15
N LEU A 46 -2.12 -13.50 0.30
CA LEU A 46 -0.71 -13.11 0.21
C LEU A 46 -0.65 -11.61 -0.12
N PRO A 47 -1.07 -10.73 0.80
CA PRO A 47 -1.22 -9.30 0.52
C PRO A 47 0.08 -8.68 -0.01
N TYR A 48 0.00 -7.49 -0.60
CA TYR A 48 1.20 -6.71 -0.94
C TYR A 48 2.13 -6.53 0.26
N ALA A 49 3.35 -6.10 -0.05
CA ALA A 49 4.43 -5.97 0.91
C ALA A 49 5.39 -4.87 0.50
N ALA A 50 6.28 -4.48 1.42
CA ALA A 50 7.36 -3.57 1.13
C ALA A 50 8.62 -4.32 0.63
N ASP A 51 9.30 -3.74 -0.36
CA ASP A 51 10.69 -4.06 -0.67
C ASP A 51 11.61 -3.17 0.18
N THR A 52 12.44 -3.78 1.02
CA THR A 52 13.34 -3.03 1.91
C THR A 52 14.52 -2.40 1.19
N THR A 53 14.77 -2.79 -0.07
CA THR A 53 15.81 -2.23 -0.93
C THR A 53 15.29 -1.10 -1.82
N CYS A 54 13.97 -0.93 -1.92
CA CYS A 54 13.36 0.17 -2.70
C CYS A 54 12.54 1.13 -1.84
N HIS A 55 11.93 0.66 -0.75
CA HIS A 55 11.01 1.44 0.08
C HIS A 55 11.65 1.75 1.44
N PHE A 56 12.49 2.78 1.46
CA PHE A 56 13.14 3.27 2.68
C PHE A 56 13.10 4.80 2.74
N PRO A 57 13.17 5.40 3.93
CA PRO A 57 13.26 6.86 4.06
C PRO A 57 14.58 7.38 3.49
N GLU A 58 14.55 8.55 2.86
CA GLU A 58 15.75 9.30 2.48
C GLU A 58 16.14 10.23 3.64
N PRO A 59 17.25 9.98 4.37
CA PRO A 59 17.60 10.76 5.56
C PRO A 59 17.88 12.23 5.28
N ASP A 60 18.39 12.53 4.08
CA ASP A 60 18.79 13.87 3.65
C ASP A 60 17.75 14.52 2.72
N ALA A 61 16.55 13.93 2.60
CA ALA A 61 15.49 14.54 1.80
C ALA A 61 15.01 15.85 2.42
N GLU A 62 14.99 16.90 1.61
CA GLU A 62 14.32 18.14 1.95
C GLU A 62 12.80 17.92 1.98
N ILE A 63 12.17 18.30 3.09
CA ILE A 63 10.71 18.28 3.22
C ILE A 63 10.18 19.63 2.75
N ASP A 64 9.68 19.68 1.53
CA ASP A 64 9.16 20.90 0.89
C ASP A 64 7.68 20.79 0.46
N HIS A 65 7.02 19.68 0.80
CA HIS A 65 5.60 19.44 0.55
C HIS A 65 4.90 18.93 1.81
N ASP A 66 3.59 19.19 1.89
CA ASP A 66 2.74 18.78 3.01
C ASP A 66 2.33 17.30 2.88
N ALA A 67 2.00 16.88 1.66
CA ALA A 67 1.51 15.53 1.40
C ALA A 67 1.93 15.02 0.00
N VAL A 68 1.93 13.70 -0.17
CA VAL A 68 2.25 13.04 -1.44
C VAL A 68 1.24 11.96 -1.81
N LEU A 69 0.79 11.99 -3.06
CA LEU A 69 0.00 10.94 -3.69
C LEU A 69 0.62 10.66 -5.07
N ILE A 70 1.19 9.49 -5.28
CA ILE A 70 1.74 9.11 -6.59
C ILE A 70 1.01 7.86 -7.08
N GLY A 71 0.42 7.88 -8.26
CA GLY A 71 -0.32 6.73 -8.78
C GLY A 71 -1.41 7.14 -9.75
N LEU A 72 -2.21 6.18 -10.21
CA LEU A 72 -3.28 6.47 -11.17
C LEU A 72 -4.24 7.54 -10.65
N HIS A 73 -4.54 8.51 -11.52
CA HIS A 73 -5.49 9.56 -11.22
C HIS A 73 -6.91 9.01 -11.34
N TYR A 74 -7.63 9.04 -10.22
CA TYR A 74 -9.03 8.68 -10.15
C TYR A 74 -9.81 9.88 -9.64
N GLN A 75 -11.09 10.00 -10.01
CA GLN A 75 -11.92 11.15 -9.69
C GLN A 75 -11.87 11.54 -8.20
N GLN A 76 -11.92 10.56 -7.28
CA GLN A 76 -11.84 10.81 -5.84
C GLN A 76 -10.48 11.35 -5.40
N ARG A 77 -9.39 10.90 -6.03
CA ARG A 77 -8.02 11.39 -5.76
C ARG A 77 -7.83 12.80 -6.31
N ASP A 78 -8.34 13.07 -7.50
CA ASP A 78 -8.35 14.41 -8.11
C ASP A 78 -9.10 15.41 -7.22
N GLN A 79 -10.30 15.03 -6.76
CA GLN A 79 -11.11 15.84 -5.84
C GLN A 79 -10.41 16.07 -4.51
N TRP A 80 -9.74 15.05 -3.97
CA TRP A 80 -9.01 15.16 -2.72
C TRP A 80 -7.83 16.13 -2.84
N VAL A 81 -6.97 15.94 -3.85
CA VAL A 81 -5.83 16.82 -4.09
C VAL A 81 -6.28 18.25 -4.39
N ALA A 82 -7.36 18.44 -5.17
CA ALA A 82 -7.92 19.77 -5.42
C ALA A 82 -8.42 20.44 -4.13
N ALA A 83 -9.07 19.68 -3.24
CA ALA A 83 -9.57 20.18 -1.96
C ALA A 83 -8.43 20.54 -0.98
N LEU A 84 -7.32 19.80 -0.97
CA LEU A 84 -6.14 20.14 -0.18
C LEU A 84 -5.45 21.39 -0.73
N ARG A 85 -5.23 21.46 -2.06
CA ARG A 85 -4.62 22.63 -2.71
C ARG A 85 -5.45 23.90 -2.57
N SER A 86 -6.79 23.81 -2.58
CA SER A 86 -7.66 24.98 -2.35
C SER A 86 -7.55 25.54 -0.92
N ARG A 87 -6.95 24.78 0.01
CA ARG A 87 -6.64 25.21 1.38
C ARG A 87 -5.20 25.68 1.55
N GLY A 88 -4.45 25.79 0.45
CA GLY A 88 -3.06 26.25 0.45
C GLY A 88 -2.01 25.16 0.66
N MET A 89 -2.40 23.88 0.74
CA MET A 89 -1.45 22.79 0.94
C MET A 89 -0.68 22.46 -0.34
N HIS A 90 0.62 22.19 -0.19
CA HIS A 90 1.51 21.75 -1.24
C HIS A 90 1.48 20.22 -1.33
N VAL A 91 0.78 19.70 -2.35
CA VAL A 91 0.60 18.25 -2.53
C VAL A 91 1.31 17.78 -3.80
N ILE A 92 2.26 16.86 -3.65
CA ILE A 92 2.85 16.11 -4.76
C ILE A 92 1.77 15.18 -5.31
N TYR A 93 1.42 15.33 -6.59
CA TYR A 93 0.42 14.51 -7.25
C TYR A 93 0.90 14.12 -8.66
N GLU A 94 1.47 12.93 -8.78
CA GLU A 94 2.18 12.48 -9.98
C GLU A 94 1.81 11.05 -10.38
N LEU A 95 2.16 10.65 -11.61
CA LEU A 95 1.98 9.31 -12.15
C LEU A 95 3.25 8.85 -12.88
N GLY A 96 3.55 7.55 -12.82
CA GLY A 96 4.55 6.92 -13.68
C GLY A 96 5.99 6.96 -13.16
N LEU A 97 6.22 7.51 -11.97
CA LEU A 97 7.52 7.42 -11.29
C LEU A 97 7.78 6.00 -10.83
N VAL A 98 9.02 5.54 -10.97
CA VAL A 98 9.45 4.17 -10.64
C VAL A 98 10.74 4.19 -9.82
N PHE A 99 10.98 3.15 -9.03
CA PHE A 99 12.21 2.95 -8.25
C PHE A 99 12.65 4.19 -7.44
N ASP A 100 13.87 4.68 -7.66
CA ASP A 100 14.46 5.78 -6.91
C ASP A 100 13.70 7.09 -7.12
N ASP A 101 13.27 7.41 -8.34
CA ASP A 101 12.50 8.62 -8.63
C ASP A 101 11.20 8.63 -7.82
N TYR A 102 10.53 7.47 -7.73
CA TYR A 102 9.34 7.32 -6.91
C TYR A 102 9.65 7.53 -5.42
N ARG A 103 10.67 6.83 -4.88
CA ARG A 103 11.06 6.94 -3.46
C ARG A 103 11.42 8.38 -3.08
N GLN A 104 12.25 9.03 -3.91
CA GLN A 104 12.72 10.40 -3.68
C GLN A 104 11.56 11.39 -3.63
N GLN A 105 10.61 11.29 -4.56
CA GLN A 105 9.42 12.15 -4.53
C GLN A 105 8.52 11.89 -3.31
N VAL A 106 8.33 10.63 -2.92
CA VAL A 106 7.57 10.32 -1.69
C VAL A 106 8.24 10.89 -0.44
N CYS A 107 9.57 10.84 -0.36
CA CYS A 107 10.30 11.26 0.84
C CYS A 107 10.30 12.79 1.07
N ARG A 108 9.89 13.60 0.08
CA ARG A 108 9.76 15.07 0.18
C ARG A 108 8.54 15.56 0.94
N ALA A 109 7.62 14.68 1.33
CA ALA A 109 6.46 15.00 2.13
C ALA A 109 6.39 14.12 3.39
N PRO A 110 5.89 14.61 4.54
CA PRO A 110 5.73 13.80 5.75
C PRO A 110 4.48 12.90 5.69
N ILE A 111 3.45 13.30 4.93
CA ILE A 111 2.15 12.61 4.86
C ILE A 111 2.01 11.89 3.52
N GLY A 112 1.73 10.58 3.57
CA GLY A 112 1.47 9.76 2.41
C GLY A 112 -0.02 9.51 2.23
N LEU A 113 -0.55 9.79 1.04
CA LEU A 113 -1.97 9.66 0.73
C LEU A 113 -2.23 8.39 -0.09
N ASN A 114 -3.27 7.65 0.27
CA ASN A 114 -3.80 6.57 -0.56
C ASN A 114 -5.32 6.53 -0.46
N TRP A 115 -5.99 6.50 -1.61
CA TRP A 115 -7.42 6.22 -1.68
C TRP A 115 -7.62 5.09 -2.67
N SER A 116 -8.11 3.94 -2.22
CA SER A 116 -8.40 2.80 -3.09
C SER A 116 -9.32 3.19 -4.26
N SER A 117 -9.10 2.54 -5.41
CA SER A 117 -10.00 2.63 -6.56
C SER A 117 -11.21 1.71 -6.41
N SER A 118 -11.08 0.59 -5.69
CA SER A 118 -12.09 -0.48 -5.64
C SER A 118 -12.27 -1.09 -4.24
N LYS A 119 -12.11 -0.28 -3.17
CA LYS A 119 -12.22 -0.69 -1.76
C LYS A 119 -11.27 -1.82 -1.34
N ASP A 120 -10.10 -1.84 -1.96
CA ASP A 120 -9.04 -2.81 -1.77
C ASP A 120 -7.76 -2.20 -1.17
N MET A 121 -7.02 -3.03 -0.44
CA MET A 121 -5.71 -2.63 0.08
C MET A 121 -4.64 -2.90 -0.98
N ASN A 122 -4.16 -1.82 -1.59
CA ASN A 122 -3.13 -1.87 -2.62
C ASN A 122 -1.69 -1.76 -2.05
N GLN A 123 -0.70 -1.86 -2.94
CA GLN A 123 0.72 -1.78 -2.61
C GLN A 123 1.11 -0.48 -1.88
N ARG A 124 0.44 0.65 -2.18
CA ARG A 124 0.79 1.97 -1.66
C ARG A 124 0.73 2.04 -0.13
N VAL A 125 -0.17 1.27 0.49
CA VAL A 125 -0.27 1.16 1.95
C VAL A 125 1.07 0.74 2.56
N PHE A 126 1.71 -0.29 2.02
CA PHE A 126 2.96 -0.83 2.56
C PHE A 126 4.17 0.06 2.22
N GLU A 127 4.18 0.64 1.03
CA GLU A 127 5.25 1.53 0.55
C GLU A 127 5.37 2.79 1.41
N LEU A 128 4.25 3.50 1.62
CA LEU A 128 4.23 4.73 2.43
C LEU A 128 4.71 4.47 3.85
N MET A 129 4.24 3.37 4.45
CA MET A 129 4.66 2.96 5.79
C MET A 129 6.15 2.61 5.83
N ALA A 130 6.68 1.86 4.87
CA ALA A 130 8.10 1.48 4.83
C ALA A 130 9.04 2.69 4.64
N MET A 131 8.61 3.68 3.83
CA MET A 131 9.29 4.97 3.65
C MET A 131 9.07 5.95 4.82
N GLY A 132 8.34 5.53 5.86
CA GLY A 132 8.16 6.30 7.08
C GLY A 132 7.30 7.54 6.90
N ARG A 133 6.30 7.50 6.01
CA ARG A 133 5.30 8.56 5.85
C ARG A 133 4.13 8.29 6.78
N CYS A 134 3.49 9.34 7.31
CA CYS A 134 2.22 9.21 8.02
C CYS A 134 1.14 8.82 7.00
N PRO A 135 0.57 7.61 7.04
CA PRO A 135 -0.38 7.18 6.01
C PRO A 135 -1.77 7.73 6.34
N VAL A 136 -2.37 8.48 5.40
CA VAL A 136 -3.80 8.82 5.40
C VAL A 136 -4.46 7.96 4.32
N ILE A 137 -5.27 7.01 4.76
CA ILE A 137 -5.80 5.95 3.88
C ILE A 137 -7.31 5.75 4.08
N ASP A 138 -8.02 5.41 3.02
CA ASP A 138 -9.44 5.08 3.12
C ASP A 138 -9.64 3.77 3.90
N ARG A 139 -10.72 3.68 4.67
CA ARG A 139 -11.05 2.47 5.42
C ARG A 139 -11.51 1.38 4.45
N VAL A 140 -10.68 0.36 4.30
CA VAL A 140 -10.99 -0.83 3.49
C VAL A 140 -10.91 -2.10 4.35
N PRO A 141 -11.73 -3.13 4.07
CA PRO A 141 -11.80 -4.34 4.90
C PRO A 141 -10.45 -5.05 5.12
N ASP A 142 -9.56 -4.96 4.13
CA ASP A 142 -8.32 -5.72 4.09
C ASP A 142 -7.24 -5.20 5.07
N LEU A 143 -7.36 -3.97 5.58
CA LEU A 143 -6.36 -3.38 6.48
C LEU A 143 -6.29 -4.14 7.82
N GLU A 144 -7.45 -4.44 8.42
CA GLU A 144 -7.51 -5.17 9.69
C GLU A 144 -7.05 -6.62 9.52
N LEU A 145 -7.30 -7.24 8.37
CA LEU A 145 -6.88 -8.61 8.06
C LEU A 145 -5.36 -8.80 8.11
N VAL A 146 -4.60 -7.73 7.85
CA VAL A 146 -3.14 -7.72 7.94
C VAL A 146 -2.63 -7.17 9.28
N GLY A 147 -3.51 -6.91 10.24
CA GLY A 147 -3.15 -6.42 11.56
C GLY A 147 -2.81 -4.93 11.62
N LEU A 148 -3.10 -4.16 10.56
CA LEU A 148 -3.04 -2.70 10.62
C LEU A 148 -4.19 -2.17 11.48
N LYS A 149 -3.92 -1.10 12.23
CA LYS A 149 -4.86 -0.52 13.20
C LYS A 149 -4.92 0.99 12.99
N GLU A 150 -6.14 1.51 12.89
CA GLU A 150 -6.37 2.96 12.81
C GLU A 150 -5.81 3.67 14.05
N ASP A 151 -5.34 4.90 13.87
CA ASP A 151 -4.68 5.78 14.87
C ASP A 151 -3.39 5.20 15.51
N VAL A 152 -2.99 3.99 15.11
CA VAL A 152 -1.73 3.35 15.47
C VAL A 152 -0.77 3.29 14.28
N HIS A 153 -1.27 2.82 13.13
CA HIS A 153 -0.47 2.62 11.91
C HIS A 153 -0.90 3.55 10.76
N TYR A 154 -2.11 4.11 10.81
CA TYR A 154 -2.63 4.98 9.76
C TYR A 154 -3.77 5.87 10.29
N LEU A 155 -4.10 6.91 9.55
CA LEU A 155 -5.26 7.76 9.75
C LEU A 155 -6.35 7.37 8.75
N GLY A 156 -7.47 6.81 9.24
CA GLY A 156 -8.56 6.28 8.42
C GLY A 156 -9.59 7.34 8.02
N PHE A 157 -10.19 7.21 6.85
CA PHE A 157 -11.32 8.03 6.42
C PHE A 157 -12.31 7.25 5.53
N ASP A 158 -13.56 7.69 5.49
CA ASP A 158 -14.59 7.14 4.58
C ASP A 158 -15.09 8.16 3.54
N THR A 159 -14.85 9.45 3.79
CA THR A 159 -15.37 10.54 2.96
C THR A 159 -14.28 11.53 2.60
N LEU A 160 -14.50 12.32 1.54
CA LEU A 160 -13.60 13.40 1.15
C LEU A 160 -13.39 14.42 2.29
N SER A 161 -14.46 14.72 3.05
CA SER A 161 -14.36 15.63 4.19
C SER A 161 -13.46 15.08 5.28
N GLU A 162 -13.61 13.80 5.64
CA GLU A 162 -12.72 13.14 6.60
C GLU A 162 -11.28 13.06 6.08
N ALA A 163 -11.10 12.73 4.79
CA ALA A 163 -9.78 12.64 4.17
C ALA A 163 -9.01 13.96 4.28
N VAL A 164 -9.69 15.09 4.03
CA VAL A 164 -9.12 16.43 4.22
C VAL A 164 -8.83 16.71 5.69
N GLN A 165 -9.78 16.43 6.60
CA GLN A 165 -9.59 16.65 8.03
C GLN A 165 -8.42 15.85 8.61
N LYS A 166 -8.17 14.62 8.11
CA LYS A 166 -7.04 13.80 8.56
C LYS A 166 -5.69 14.38 8.10
N VAL A 167 -5.62 14.99 6.92
CA VAL A 167 -4.41 15.69 6.47
C VAL A 167 -4.19 16.97 7.28
N GLU A 168 -5.24 17.78 7.49
CA GLU A 168 -5.19 18.97 8.36
C GLU A 168 -4.69 18.60 9.77
N TRP A 169 -5.30 17.59 10.38
CA TRP A 169 -4.90 17.11 11.70
C TRP A 169 -3.44 16.63 11.72
N ALA A 170 -2.99 15.90 10.70
CA ALA A 170 -1.61 15.41 10.66
C ALA A 170 -0.58 16.55 10.54
N LEU A 171 -0.89 17.61 9.81
CA LEU A 171 -0.05 18.81 9.72
C LEU A 171 -0.08 19.64 11.02
N ASP A 172 -1.22 19.73 11.68
CA ASP A 172 -1.34 20.43 12.96
C ASP A 172 -0.69 19.66 14.13
N ASN A 173 -0.50 18.34 13.98
CA ASN A 173 0.01 17.42 15.00
C ASN A 173 1.21 16.62 14.45
N LEU A 174 2.21 17.31 13.91
CA LEU A 174 3.33 16.66 13.21
C LEU A 174 4.05 15.62 14.06
N ASN A 175 4.26 15.87 15.36
CA ASN A 175 4.94 14.92 16.24
C ASN A 175 4.16 13.62 16.38
N GLU A 176 2.84 13.71 16.62
CA GLU A 176 1.94 12.58 16.72
C GLU A 176 1.82 11.83 15.40
N SER A 177 1.76 12.57 14.28
CA SER A 177 1.72 11.98 12.93
C SER A 177 3.00 11.21 12.61
N GLN A 178 4.17 11.72 13.03
CA GLN A 178 5.46 11.05 12.87
C GLN A 178 5.56 9.81 13.76
N GLU A 179 4.96 9.83 14.95
CA GLU A 179 4.87 8.65 15.81
C GLU A 179 3.96 7.56 15.20
N ILE A 180 2.85 7.93 14.54
CA ILE A 180 2.07 6.99 13.71
C ILE A 180 2.95 6.40 12.60
N ALA A 181 3.65 7.25 11.84
CA ALA A 181 4.53 6.81 10.75
C ALA A 181 5.62 5.83 11.23
N ARG A 182 6.24 6.12 12.39
CA ARG A 182 7.28 5.28 13.00
C ARG A 182 6.73 3.91 13.42
N ARG A 183 5.55 3.89 14.05
CA ARG A 183 4.85 2.64 14.43
C ARG A 183 4.47 1.82 13.21
N ALA A 184 3.92 2.47 12.18
CA ALA A 184 3.55 1.84 10.91
C ALA A 184 4.75 1.22 10.20
N ARG A 185 5.85 1.98 10.10
CA ARG A 185 7.11 1.50 9.52
C ARG A 185 7.64 0.27 10.26
N LYS A 186 7.72 0.35 11.58
CA LYS A 186 8.17 -0.77 12.41
C LYS A 186 7.31 -2.02 12.17
N PHE A 187 5.99 -1.84 12.13
CA PHE A 187 5.04 -2.94 11.91
C PHE A 187 5.21 -3.58 10.53
N VAL A 188 5.26 -2.77 9.45
CA VAL A 188 5.42 -3.26 8.08
C VAL A 188 6.75 -3.96 7.88
N LEU A 189 7.86 -3.41 8.38
CA LEU A 189 9.18 -4.04 8.23
C LEU A 189 9.29 -5.37 8.99
N ALA A 190 8.56 -5.52 10.10
CA ALA A 190 8.57 -6.74 10.89
C ALA A 190 7.63 -7.85 10.36
N ASN A 191 6.63 -7.52 9.53
CA ASN A 191 5.55 -8.47 9.17
C ASN A 191 5.19 -8.52 7.68
N HIS A 192 5.47 -7.46 6.92
CA HIS A 192 4.96 -7.25 5.56
C HIS A 192 6.06 -6.81 4.59
N THR A 193 7.14 -7.58 4.50
CA THR A 193 8.15 -7.44 3.43
C THR A 193 8.03 -8.54 2.39
N TYR A 194 8.55 -8.34 1.19
CA TYR A 194 8.55 -9.39 0.16
C TYR A 194 9.32 -10.64 0.59
N GLN A 195 10.33 -10.52 1.48
CA GLN A 195 10.96 -11.68 2.11
C GLN A 195 9.95 -12.54 2.88
N HIS A 196 9.03 -11.91 3.63
CA HIS A 196 7.97 -12.63 4.32
C HIS A 196 7.02 -13.33 3.33
N ARG A 197 6.74 -12.71 2.17
CA ARG A 197 5.87 -13.29 1.13
C ARG A 197 6.53 -14.48 0.45
N VAL A 198 7.80 -14.37 0.09
CA VAL A 198 8.58 -15.48 -0.47
C VAL A 198 8.61 -16.65 0.52
N ASN A 199 8.92 -16.39 1.80
CA ASN A 199 8.91 -17.45 2.82
C ASN A 199 7.53 -18.11 2.96
N ALA A 200 6.44 -17.34 2.90
CA ALA A 200 5.08 -17.88 2.95
C ALA A 200 4.78 -18.78 1.74
N ILE A 201 5.19 -18.36 0.54
CA ILE A 201 5.04 -19.16 -0.69
C ILE A 201 5.82 -20.47 -0.55
N LEU A 202 7.11 -20.40 -0.19
CA LEU A 202 7.98 -21.57 -0.08
C LEU A 202 7.46 -22.57 0.98
N LYS A 203 7.02 -22.07 2.14
CA LYS A 203 6.40 -22.90 3.19
C LYS A 203 5.13 -23.59 2.69
N LYS A 204 4.27 -22.87 1.97
CA LYS A 204 3.04 -23.45 1.40
C LYS A 204 3.31 -24.47 0.30
N ALA A 205 4.42 -24.30 -0.43
CA ALA A 205 4.91 -25.26 -1.40
C ALA A 205 5.68 -26.45 -0.77
N GLY A 206 5.85 -26.48 0.55
CA GLY A 206 6.60 -27.54 1.23
C GLY A 206 8.11 -27.52 0.93
N LEU A 207 8.63 -26.33 0.58
CA LEU A 207 10.05 -26.10 0.27
C LEU A 207 10.82 -25.47 1.44
N LEU A 208 10.13 -25.19 2.55
CA LEU A 208 10.65 -24.55 3.77
C LEU A 208 9.86 -25.01 5.00
#